data_AF-A0A7A6JH38-F1
#
_entry.id   AF-A0A7A6JH38-F1
#
_cell.length_a   1.000
_cell.length_b   1.000
_cell.length_c   1.000
_cell.angle_alpha   90.00
_cell.angle_beta   90.00
_cell.angle_gamma   90.00
#
_symmetry.space_group_name_H-M   'P 1'
#
loop_
_entity.id
_entity.type
_entity.pdbx_description
1 polymer ?
#
loop_
_entity_poly.entity_id
_entity_poly.type
_entity_poly.pdbx_seq_one_letter_code
_entity_poly.pdbx_strand_id
1 'polypeptide(L)'
;MSASNMPPIDRAEQSAAREIQQAKVIDLNDRVLNLDNPDDKMISAFANYAVQTENWQQNALQALRSDKKGLTPEKLLVLQDHVLNYNVEVSLVGTLARKIVAAVETLTRS
;
A
#
# COMPACT_ATOMS: atom_id res chain seq x y z
N MET A 1 26.35 -46.74 -17.09
CA MET A 1 25.71 -45.60 -17.80
C MET A 1 24.22 -45.74 -17.59
N SER A 2 23.63 -44.94 -16.70
CA SER A 2 22.16 -44.86 -16.55
C SER A 2 21.79 -43.38 -16.67
N ALA A 3 21.19 -43.04 -17.81
CA ALA A 3 20.54 -41.75 -18.00
C ALA A 3 19.24 -41.78 -17.19
N SER A 4 19.12 -40.92 -16.19
CA SER A 4 17.88 -40.73 -15.45
C SER A 4 16.88 -40.00 -16.34
N ASN A 5 15.82 -40.72 -16.74
CA ASN A 5 14.64 -40.18 -17.40
C ASN A 5 13.94 -39.15 -16.49
N MET A 6 14.02 -37.88 -16.86
CA MET A 6 13.14 -36.83 -16.34
C MET A 6 12.03 -36.60 -17.38
N PRO A 7 10.74 -36.61 -16.99
CA PRO A 7 9.65 -36.42 -17.95
C PRO A 7 9.62 -34.97 -18.46
N PRO A 8 9.18 -34.74 -19.71
CA PRO A 8 9.07 -33.39 -20.26
C PRO A 8 7.97 -32.62 -19.51
N ILE A 9 8.35 -31.50 -18.88
CA ILE A 9 7.40 -30.59 -18.23
C ILE A 9 6.46 -30.04 -19.32
N ASP A 10 5.16 -30.23 -19.11
CA ASP A 10 4.11 -29.88 -20.03
C ASP A 10 4.11 -28.36 -20.30
N ARG A 11 4.13 -27.95 -21.57
CA ARG A 11 4.12 -26.52 -21.97
C ARG A 11 2.89 -25.79 -21.43
N ALA A 12 1.81 -26.51 -21.15
CA ALA A 12 0.60 -25.96 -20.55
C ALA A 12 0.82 -25.48 -19.10
N GLU A 13 1.61 -26.20 -18.29
CA GLU A 13 1.94 -25.79 -16.93
C GLU A 13 2.85 -24.56 -16.89
N GLN A 14 3.77 -24.45 -17.87
CA GLN A 14 4.61 -23.25 -18.01
C GLN A 14 3.81 -22.03 -18.48
N SER A 15 2.78 -22.21 -19.30
CA SER A 15 1.85 -21.13 -19.67
C SER A 15 0.98 -20.69 -18.50
N ALA A 16 0.41 -21.62 -17.73
CA ALA A 16 -0.37 -21.30 -16.53
C ALA A 16 0.49 -20.60 -15.46
N ALA A 17 1.74 -21.03 -15.27
CA ALA A 17 2.68 -20.38 -14.35
C ALA A 17 3.07 -18.95 -14.80
N ARG A 18 3.07 -18.66 -16.11
CA ARG A 18 3.27 -17.31 -16.65
C ARG A 18 2.01 -16.45 -16.57
N GLU A 19 0.83 -17.04 -16.71
CA GLU A 19 -0.46 -16.36 -16.56
C GLU A 19 -0.71 -15.93 -15.10
N ILE A 20 -0.33 -16.77 -14.12
CA ILE A 20 -0.44 -16.45 -12.69
C ILE A 20 0.57 -15.36 -12.28
N GLN A 21 1.72 -15.26 -12.94
CA GLN A 21 2.69 -14.18 -12.73
C GLN A 21 2.31 -12.85 -13.41
N GLN A 22 1.31 -12.87 -14.30
CA GLN A 22 0.76 -11.68 -14.96
C GLN A 22 -0.55 -11.16 -14.34
N ALA A 23 -0.96 -11.66 -13.17
CA ALA A 23 -1.90 -10.94 -12.34
C ALA A 23 -1.21 -9.65 -11.87
N LYS A 24 -1.30 -8.60 -12.70
CA LYS A 24 -0.84 -7.22 -12.41
C LYS A 24 -1.30 -6.94 -10.99
N VAL A 25 -0.36 -6.89 -10.04
CA VAL A 25 -0.64 -6.44 -8.67
C VAL A 25 -1.35 -5.12 -8.84
N ILE A 26 -2.63 -5.09 -8.49
CA ILE A 26 -3.49 -3.95 -8.81
C ILE A 26 -2.97 -2.78 -7.99
N ASP A 27 -2.31 -1.83 -8.65
CA ASP A 27 -1.97 -0.56 -8.04
C ASP A 27 -3.26 0.25 -7.88
N LEU A 28 -3.71 0.34 -6.63
CA LEU A 28 -4.94 1.05 -6.28
C LEU A 28 -4.79 2.56 -6.55
N ASN A 29 -3.57 3.11 -6.54
CA ASN A 29 -3.33 4.52 -6.87
C ASN A 29 -3.49 4.77 -8.37
N ASP A 30 -2.98 3.87 -9.21
CA ASP A 30 -3.19 3.89 -10.67
C ASP A 30 -4.68 3.86 -11.00
N ARG A 31 -5.47 3.06 -10.27
CA ARG A 31 -6.94 3.00 -10.47
C ARG A 31 -7.65 4.28 -10.05
N VAL A 32 -7.23 4.94 -8.97
CA VAL A 32 -7.81 6.21 -8.53
C VAL A 32 -7.55 7.32 -9.56
N LEU A 33 -6.34 7.38 -10.10
CA LEU A 33 -5.97 8.38 -11.10
C LEU A 33 -6.82 8.30 -12.38
N ASN A 34 -7.19 7.07 -12.76
CA ASN A 34 -7.93 6.75 -13.97
C ASN A 34 -9.46 6.79 -13.83
N LEU A 35 -10.02 7.15 -12.67
CA LEU A 35 -11.45 7.41 -12.57
C LEU A 35 -11.80 8.69 -13.37
N ASP A 36 -13.04 8.83 -13.82
CA ASP A 36 -13.47 10.04 -14.56
C ASP A 36 -14.14 11.05 -13.61
N ASN A 37 -14.97 10.55 -12.69
CA ASN A 37 -15.72 11.36 -11.76
C ASN A 37 -14.86 11.80 -10.56
N PRO A 38 -14.76 13.11 -10.25
CA PRO A 38 -14.02 13.62 -9.10
C PRO A 38 -14.54 13.09 -7.74
N ASP A 39 -15.84 12.82 -7.60
CA ASP A 39 -16.38 12.27 -6.35
C ASP A 39 -15.93 10.83 -6.13
N ASP A 40 -15.96 10.01 -7.19
CA ASP A 40 -15.48 8.63 -7.16
C ASP A 40 -13.96 8.58 -6.91
N LYS A 41 -13.21 9.54 -7.47
CA LYS A 41 -11.79 9.75 -7.15
C LYS A 41 -11.58 10.02 -5.67
N MET A 42 -12.35 10.94 -5.09
CA MET A 42 -12.22 11.31 -3.69
C MET A 42 -12.51 10.11 -2.78
N ILE A 43 -13.62 9.41 -3.00
CA ILE A 43 -14.03 8.25 -2.20
C ILE A 43 -12.96 7.15 -2.27
N SER A 44 -12.48 6.86 -3.48
CA SER A 44 -11.48 5.81 -3.69
C SER A 44 -10.11 6.21 -3.12
N ALA A 45 -9.70 7.47 -3.26
CA ALA A 45 -8.48 8.00 -2.65
C ALA A 45 -8.54 7.90 -1.12
N PHE A 46 -9.68 8.25 -0.52
CA PHE A 46 -9.88 8.14 0.93
C PHE A 46 -9.83 6.68 1.40
N ALA A 47 -10.52 5.77 0.70
CA ALA A 47 -10.51 4.35 1.03
C ALA A 47 -9.09 3.75 0.96
N ASN A 48 -8.34 4.07 -0.10
CA ASN A 48 -6.94 3.64 -0.25
C ASN A 48 -6.06 4.19 0.89
N TYR A 49 -6.23 5.47 1.21
CA TYR A 49 -5.50 6.13 2.27
C TYR A 49 -5.80 5.49 3.64
N ALA A 50 -7.05 5.15 3.93
CA ALA A 50 -7.45 4.47 5.16
C ALA A 50 -6.79 3.09 5.29
N VAL A 51 -6.83 2.28 4.22
CA VAL A 51 -6.18 0.96 4.18
C VAL A 51 -4.66 1.07 4.34
N GLN A 52 -4.04 2.05 3.69
CA GLN A 52 -2.59 2.28 3.80
C GLN A 52 -2.19 2.69 5.22
N THR A 53 -2.94 3.60 5.83
CA THR A 53 -2.74 4.07 7.21
C THR A 53 -2.85 2.92 8.21
N GLU A 54 -3.87 2.05 8.04
CA GLU A 54 -4.03 0.86 8.87
C GLU A 54 -2.88 -0.14 8.67
N ASN A 55 -2.48 -0.40 7.43
CA ASN A 55 -1.37 -1.30 7.13
C ASN A 55 -0.06 -0.82 7.75
N TRP A 56 0.24 0.49 7.73
CA TRP A 56 1.41 1.04 8.42
C TRP A 56 1.37 0.80 9.92
N GLN A 57 0.22 1.04 10.56
CA GLN A 57 0.05 0.79 11.98
C GLN A 57 0.23 -0.70 12.31
N GLN A 58 -0.38 -1.60 11.55
CA GLN A 58 -0.28 -3.04 11.78
C GLN A 58 1.14 -3.55 11.56
N ASN A 59 1.82 -3.11 10.50
CA ASN A 59 3.21 -3.47 10.23
C ASN A 59 4.13 -3.01 11.36
N ALA A 60 3.94 -1.78 11.87
CA ALA A 60 4.70 -1.26 12.99
C ALA A 60 4.47 -2.08 14.27
N LEU A 61 3.21 -2.40 14.59
CA LEU A 61 2.86 -3.21 15.74
C LEU A 61 3.40 -4.64 15.63
N GLN A 62 3.36 -5.24 14.43
CA GLN A 62 3.91 -6.56 14.19
C GLN A 62 5.44 -6.58 14.35
N ALA A 63 6.14 -5.56 13.87
CA ALA A 63 7.58 -5.40 14.06
C ALA A 63 7.95 -5.29 15.55
N LEU A 64 7.14 -4.56 16.35
CA LEU A 64 7.34 -4.42 17.79
C LEU A 64 6.98 -5.68 18.60
N ARG A 65 5.97 -6.45 18.14
CA ARG A 65 5.51 -7.69 18.79
C ARG A 65 6.37 -8.91 18.43
N SER A 66 7.23 -8.79 17.43
CA SER A 66 8.20 -9.82 17.09
C SER A 66 9.09 -10.08 18.30
N ASP A 67 9.30 -11.36 18.65
CA ASP A 67 10.07 -11.80 19.83
C ASP A 67 11.40 -11.04 19.95
N LYS A 68 11.98 -10.90 21.16
CA LYS A 68 13.16 -10.03 21.41
C LYS A 68 14.37 -10.30 20.52
N LYS A 69 14.48 -11.50 19.94
CA LYS A 69 15.50 -11.85 18.93
C LYS A 69 15.28 -11.20 17.56
N GLY A 70 14.07 -10.72 17.29
CA GLY A 70 13.64 -10.07 16.05
C GLY A 70 13.74 -8.54 16.05
N LEU A 71 14.05 -7.91 17.19
CA LEU A 71 14.28 -6.46 17.33
C LEU A 71 15.77 -6.14 17.14
N THR A 72 16.27 -6.34 15.92
CA THR A 72 17.65 -5.91 15.59
C THR A 72 17.69 -4.40 15.31
N PRO A 73 18.84 -3.73 15.49
CA PRO A 73 18.99 -2.30 15.20
C PRO A 73 18.54 -1.91 13.78
N GLU A 74 18.79 -2.77 12.79
CA GLU A 74 18.40 -2.53 11.40
C GLU A 74 16.88 -2.51 11.23
N LYS A 75 16.17 -3.43 11.90
CA LYS A 75 14.71 -3.46 11.88
C LYS A 75 14.09 -2.29 12.63
N LEU A 76 14.73 -1.84 13.70
CA LEU A 76 14.32 -0.64 14.44
C LEU A 76 14.49 0.63 13.60
N LEU A 77 15.55 0.72 12.79
CA LEU A 77 15.76 1.85 11.88
C LEU A 77 14.67 1.89 10.79
N VAL A 78 14.36 0.74 10.18
CA VAL A 78 13.25 0.64 9.20
C VAL A 78 11.90 0.97 9.84
N LEU A 79 11.68 0.51 11.07
CA LEU A 79 10.47 0.84 11.83
C LEU A 79 10.38 2.34 12.12
N GLN A 80 11.49 2.99 12.48
CA GLN A 80 11.56 4.42 12.70
C GLN A 80 11.16 5.20 11.44
N ASP A 81 11.70 4.81 10.29
CA ASP A 81 11.35 5.43 9.00
C ASP A 81 9.86 5.30 8.69
N HIS A 82 9.29 4.10 8.87
CA HIS A 82 7.85 3.88 8.71
C HIS A 82 6.99 4.74 9.65
N VAL A 83 7.38 4.87 10.93
CA VAL A 83 6.63 5.70 11.90
C VAL A 83 6.74 7.20 11.56
N LEU A 84 7.90 7.65 11.08
CA LEU A 84 8.10 9.04 10.65
C LEU A 84 7.22 9.36 9.43
N ASN A 85 7.24 8.49 8.42
CA ASN A 85 6.42 8.66 7.21
C ASN A 85 4.92 8.70 7.56
N TYR A 86 4.45 7.78 8.40
CA TYR A 86 3.09 7.80 8.92
C TYR A 86 2.72 9.14 9.58
N ASN A 87 3.59 9.66 10.45
CA ASN A 87 3.31 10.89 11.20
C ASN A 87 3.20 12.11 10.26
N VAL A 88 4.12 12.22 9.31
CA VAL A 88 4.15 13.32 8.34
C VAL A 88 2.91 13.28 7.45
N GLU A 89 2.57 12.12 6.91
CA GLU A 89 1.43 11.97 6.00
C GLU A 89 0.09 12.27 6.68
N VAL A 90 -0.17 11.68 7.85
CA VAL A 90 -1.40 11.91 8.60
C VAL A 90 -1.57 13.38 8.98
N SER A 91 -0.47 14.02 9.42
CA SER A 91 -0.48 15.43 9.77
C SER A 91 -0.73 16.35 8.56
N LEU A 92 -0.14 16.02 7.41
CA LEU A 92 -0.31 16.78 6.18
C LEU A 92 -1.74 16.70 5.66
N VAL A 93 -2.30 15.49 5.58
CA VAL A 93 -3.68 15.27 5.13
C VAL A 93 -4.67 16.00 6.04
N GLY A 94 -4.52 15.88 7.36
CA GLY A 94 -5.39 16.59 8.31
C GLY A 94 -5.30 18.12 8.20
N THR A 95 -4.09 18.65 7.96
CA THR A 95 -3.88 20.09 7.79
C THR A 95 -4.49 20.59 6.49
N LEU A 96 -4.29 19.86 5.40
CA LEU A 96 -4.80 20.23 4.07
C LEU A 96 -6.32 20.20 4.05
N ALA A 97 -6.94 19.13 4.59
CA ALA A 97 -8.39 19.02 4.70
C ALA A 97 -8.99 20.21 5.46
N ARG A 98 -8.39 20.58 6.61
CA ARG A 98 -8.84 21.74 7.40
C ARG A 98 -8.75 23.05 6.61
N LYS A 99 -7.67 23.27 5.86
CA LYS A 99 -7.50 24.47 5.03
C LYS A 99 -8.50 24.54 3.88
N ILE A 100 -8.77 23.41 3.22
CA ILE A 100 -9.75 23.34 2.13
C ILE A 100 -11.15 23.66 2.67
N VAL A 101 -11.57 23.04 3.77
CA VAL A 101 -12.87 23.31 4.38
C VAL A 101 -12.99 24.79 4.77
N ALA A 102 -11.99 25.35 5.43
CA ALA A 102 -12.00 26.77 5.80
C ALA A 102 -12.10 27.70 4.58
N ALA A 103 -11.43 27.37 3.47
CA ALA A 103 -11.53 28.14 2.23
C ALA A 103 -12.94 28.06 1.63
N VAL A 104 -13.54 26.86 1.57
CA VAL A 104 -14.91 26.66 1.08
C VAL A 104 -15.92 27.40 1.97
N GLU A 105 -15.79 27.33 3.29
CA GLU A 105 -16.62 28.07 4.24
C GLU A 105 -16.53 29.57 4.05
N THR A 106 -15.33 30.09 3.74
CA THR A 106 -15.13 31.53 3.47
C THR A 106 -15.83 31.97 2.19
N LEU A 107 -15.69 31.17 1.12
CA LEU A 107 -16.29 31.48 -0.19
C LEU A 107 -17.81 31.35 -0.21
N THR A 108 -18.38 30.42 0.57
CA THR A 108 -19.83 30.16 0.60
C THR A 108 -20.59 31.07 1.57
N ARG A 109 -19.88 31.79 2.44
CA ARG A 109 -20.45 32.68 3.45
C ARG A 109 -20.24 34.18 3.13
N SER A 110 -19.49 34.49 2.07
CA SER A 110 -19.41 35.84 1.45
C SER A 110 -20.56 36.07 0.48
#